data_AF-A0A0N4VMH9-F1
#
_entry.id   AF-A0A0N4VMH9-F1
#
_cell.length_a   1.000
_cell.length_b   1.000
_cell.length_c   1.000
_cell.angle_alpha   90.00
_cell.angle_beta   90.00
_cell.angle_gamma   90.00
#
_symmetry.space_group_name_H-M   'P 1'
#
loop_
_entity.id
_entity.type
_entity.pdbx_description
1 polymer ?
#
loop_
_entity_poly.entity_id
_entity_poly.type
_entity_poly.pdbx_seq_one_letter_code
_entity_poly.pdbx_strand_id
1 'polypeptide(L)'
;MATVTDEELKEQFKAYAPVCKKLFDAEGAHRVRRHATINTLEHHLDHSLKWLTDAQKEELKLMEADGKAGVEIRDQVRVFYKELSEEKKPEVRELLREGCRDMLRDFLGLENTKKLSEMKFAGKTIEEIEEEAHKLISDVTDKDRLGNFSRYAPDCMELFAMD
;
A
#
# COMPACT_ATOMS: atom_id res chain seq x y z
N MET A 1 -1.69 16.55 -13.12
CA MET A 1 -2.31 15.64 -12.13
C MET A 1 -3.25 14.74 -12.91
N ALA A 2 -2.97 13.43 -12.97
CA ALA A 2 -3.83 12.49 -13.68
C ALA A 2 -5.09 12.28 -12.85
N THR A 3 -6.26 12.52 -13.45
CA THR A 3 -7.55 12.16 -12.87
C THR A 3 -7.75 10.67 -13.09
N VAL A 4 -7.51 9.87 -12.05
CA VAL A 4 -7.85 8.44 -12.06
C VAL A 4 -9.37 8.35 -12.16
N THR A 5 -9.87 7.61 -13.14
CA THR A 5 -11.30 7.39 -13.31
C THR A 5 -11.79 6.25 -12.41
N ASP A 6 -13.07 6.25 -12.06
CA ASP A 6 -13.69 5.17 -11.29
C ASP A 6 -13.56 3.81 -11.99
N GLU A 7 -13.52 3.79 -13.32
CA GLU A 7 -13.32 2.58 -14.12
C GLU A 7 -11.88 2.07 -14.05
N GLU A 8 -10.88 2.93 -14.17
CA GLU A 8 -9.46 2.56 -14.01
C GLU A 8 -9.18 2.03 -12.59
N LEU A 9 -9.80 2.65 -11.58
CA LEU A 9 -9.72 2.19 -10.20
C LEU A 9 -10.35 0.80 -10.05
N LYS A 10 -11.54 0.58 -10.61
CA LYS A 10 -12.22 -0.73 -10.60
C LYS A 10 -11.41 -1.82 -11.31
N GLU A 11 -10.78 -1.51 -12.44
CA GLU A 11 -9.92 -2.47 -13.16
C GLU A 11 -8.65 -2.81 -12.38
N GLN A 12 -7.98 -1.81 -11.80
CA GLN A 12 -6.85 -2.05 -10.90
C GLN A 12 -7.26 -2.98 -9.76
N PHE A 13 -8.45 -2.76 -9.16
CA PHE A 13 -8.95 -3.61 -8.08
C PHE A 13 -9.44 -5.00 -8.48
N LYS A 14 -9.91 -5.22 -9.72
CA LYS A 14 -10.12 -6.61 -10.19
C LYS A 14 -8.80 -7.39 -10.21
N ALA A 15 -7.68 -6.72 -10.48
CA ALA A 15 -6.37 -7.35 -10.40
C ALA A 15 -5.91 -7.64 -8.96
N TYR A 16 -6.57 -7.09 -7.94
CA TYR A 16 -6.33 -7.46 -6.53
C TYR A 16 -6.93 -8.80 -6.14
N ALA A 17 -7.83 -9.35 -6.95
CA ALA A 17 -8.56 -10.56 -6.63
C ALA A 17 -7.66 -11.72 -6.14
N PRO A 18 -6.54 -12.03 -6.84
CA PRO A 18 -5.65 -13.11 -6.44
C PRO A 18 -4.90 -12.86 -5.11
N VAL A 19 -4.74 -11.59 -4.72
CA VAL A 19 -3.93 -11.17 -3.56
C VAL A 19 -4.74 -10.63 -2.38
N CYS A 20 -6.06 -10.46 -2.57
CA CYS A 20 -7.01 -9.88 -1.62
C CYS A 20 -6.87 -10.52 -0.23
N LYS A 21 -6.83 -11.85 -0.16
CA LYS A 21 -6.69 -12.60 1.09
C LYS A 21 -5.42 -12.24 1.88
N LYS A 22 -4.28 -12.02 1.20
CA LYS A 22 -2.97 -11.67 1.81
C LYS A 22 -2.92 -10.20 2.23
N LEU A 23 -3.54 -9.32 1.43
CA LEU A 23 -3.65 -7.88 1.67
C LEU A 23 -4.48 -7.57 2.93
N PHE A 24 -5.63 -8.23 3.07
CA PHE A 24 -6.52 -8.10 4.23
C PHE A 24 -6.16 -9.09 5.37
N ASP A 25 -5.06 -9.84 5.22
CA ASP A 25 -4.47 -10.62 6.32
C ASP A 25 -3.76 -9.70 7.29
N ALA A 26 -4.49 -9.20 8.27
CA ALA A 26 -3.93 -8.55 9.44
C ALA A 26 -4.10 -9.51 10.63
N GLU A 27 -3.23 -10.52 10.72
CA GLU A 27 -3.04 -11.19 12.00
C GLU A 27 -2.52 -10.15 13.01
N GLY A 28 -3.32 -9.88 14.04
CA GLY A 28 -2.97 -8.96 15.12
C GLY A 28 -3.78 -7.67 15.13
N ALA A 29 -5.01 -7.77 15.62
CA ALA A 29 -5.80 -6.62 16.11
C ALA A 29 -5.21 -6.06 17.43
N HIS A 30 -3.90 -5.80 17.49
CA HIS A 30 -3.21 -5.38 18.71
C HIS A 30 -2.63 -3.98 18.53
N ARG A 31 -3.49 -3.01 18.87
CA ARG A 31 -3.24 -1.57 19.04
C ARG A 31 -3.11 -0.76 17.75
N VAL A 32 -4.28 -0.37 17.24
CA VAL A 32 -4.41 0.75 16.31
C VAL A 32 -3.99 2.03 17.04
N ARG A 33 -2.72 2.43 16.89
CA ARG A 33 -2.31 3.80 17.25
C ARG A 33 -3.09 4.74 16.35
N ARG A 34 -3.65 5.81 16.92
CA ARG A 34 -4.10 6.99 16.14
C ARG A 34 -2.84 7.60 15.53
N HIS A 35 -2.37 7.11 14.39
CA HIS A 35 -1.23 7.72 13.73
C HIS A 35 -1.70 8.88 12.87
N ALA A 36 -1.04 10.01 13.07
CA ALA A 36 -0.99 11.13 12.14
C ALA A 36 -0.63 10.62 10.73
N THR A 37 -1.10 11.34 9.71
CA THR A 37 -0.78 11.21 8.27
C THR A 37 0.22 10.11 7.93
N ILE A 38 -0.30 8.93 7.58
CA ILE A 38 0.49 7.72 7.27
C ILE A 38 1.22 7.86 5.92
N ASN A 39 0.81 8.81 5.07
CA ASN A 39 1.32 9.00 3.71
C ASN A 39 2.46 10.04 3.60
N THR A 40 3.24 10.29 4.65
CA THR A 40 4.45 11.12 4.54
C THR A 40 5.65 10.24 4.20
N LEU A 41 6.62 10.77 3.45
CA LEU A 41 7.87 10.05 3.19
C LEU A 41 8.55 9.66 4.51
N GLU A 42 8.58 10.56 5.50
CA GLU A 42 9.14 10.29 6.83
C GLU A 42 8.51 9.07 7.50
N HIS A 43 7.18 8.95 7.47
CA HIS A 43 6.48 7.78 8.02
C HIS A 43 6.96 6.49 7.35
N HIS A 44 7.08 6.48 6.02
CA HIS A 44 7.57 5.32 5.30
C HIS A 44 9.05 5.01 5.61
N LEU A 45 9.92 6.01 5.71
CA LEU A 45 11.35 5.84 6.05
C LEU A 45 11.57 5.21 7.43
N ASP A 46 10.66 5.45 8.37
CA ASP A 46 10.72 4.88 9.73
C ASP A 46 10.08 3.49 9.84
N HIS A 47 9.21 3.11 8.89
CA HIS A 47 8.45 1.86 8.91
C HIS A 47 8.78 0.98 7.71
N SER A 48 8.02 1.07 6.62
CA SER A 48 8.13 0.16 5.47
C SER A 48 9.43 0.28 4.66
N LEU A 49 10.12 1.41 4.77
CA LEU A 49 11.41 1.71 4.13
C LEU A 49 12.57 1.77 5.12
N LYS A 50 12.39 1.27 6.35
CA LYS A 50 13.43 1.27 7.39
C LYS A 50 14.70 0.48 7.01
N TRP A 51 14.57 -0.43 6.05
CA TRP A 51 15.65 -1.27 5.50
C TRP A 51 16.66 -0.50 4.63
N LEU A 52 16.31 0.70 4.18
CA LEU A 52 17.22 1.56 3.43
C LEU A 52 18.40 1.99 4.29
N THR A 53 19.55 2.15 3.66
CA THR A 53 20.71 2.79 4.30
C THR A 53 20.45 4.27 4.55
N ASP A 54 21.14 4.87 5.52
CA ASP A 54 20.97 6.31 5.80
C ASP A 54 21.25 7.19 4.58
N ALA A 55 22.20 6.80 3.73
CA ALA A 55 22.49 7.49 2.48
C ALA A 55 21.30 7.42 1.49
N GLN A 56 20.69 6.25 1.31
CA GLN A 56 19.51 6.09 0.47
C GLN A 56 18.30 6.84 1.04
N LYS A 57 18.12 6.86 2.37
CA LYS A 57 17.05 7.64 3.01
C LYS A 57 17.22 9.14 2.75
N GLU A 58 18.45 9.64 2.87
CA GLU A 58 18.76 11.05 2.60
C GLU A 58 18.54 11.40 1.13
N GLU A 59 18.92 10.51 0.20
CA GLU A 59 18.67 10.68 -1.22
C GLU A 59 17.17 10.86 -1.52
N LEU A 60 16.30 10.03 -0.92
CA LEU A 60 14.85 10.17 -1.10
C LEU A 60 14.29 11.47 -0.51
N LYS A 61 14.83 11.92 0.64
CA LYS A 61 14.45 13.21 1.24
C LYS A 61 14.85 14.38 0.36
N LEU A 62 16.04 14.35 -0.23
CA LEU A 62 16.50 15.36 -1.18
C LEU A 62 15.62 15.39 -2.42
N MET A 63 15.25 14.22 -2.96
CA MET A 63 14.30 14.15 -4.07
C MET A 63 12.96 14.84 -3.72
N GLU A 64 12.39 14.56 -2.55
CA GLU A 64 11.16 15.21 -2.09
C GLU A 64 11.33 16.73 -1.94
N ALA A 65 12.44 17.18 -1.34
CA ALA A 65 12.75 18.60 -1.15
C ALA A 65 12.95 19.35 -2.49
N ASP A 66 13.53 18.67 -3.49
CA ASP A 66 13.68 19.16 -4.86
C ASP A 66 12.37 19.16 -5.66
N GLY A 67 11.25 18.76 -5.04
CA GLY A 67 9.93 18.74 -5.66
C GLY A 67 9.71 17.59 -6.63
N LYS A 68 10.49 16.51 -6.51
CA LYS A 68 10.29 15.29 -7.31
C LYS A 68 8.91 14.71 -7.06
N ALA A 69 8.28 14.23 -8.13
CA ALA A 69 6.97 13.62 -8.00
C ALA A 69 7.10 12.30 -7.22
N GLY A 70 6.09 11.95 -6.40
CA GLY A 70 6.12 10.69 -5.66
C GLY A 70 6.25 9.42 -6.52
N VAL A 71 5.97 9.49 -7.83
CA VAL A 71 6.30 8.39 -8.77
C VAL A 71 7.80 8.22 -8.96
N GLU A 72 8.56 9.31 -9.03
CA GLU A 72 10.03 9.28 -9.16
C GLU A 72 10.65 8.71 -7.89
N ILE A 73 10.15 9.12 -6.71
CA ILE A 73 10.59 8.59 -5.41
C ILE A 73 10.30 7.09 -5.30
N ARG A 74 9.08 6.67 -5.68
CA ARG A 74 8.70 5.25 -5.73
C ARG A 74 9.60 4.44 -6.66
N ASP A 75 9.88 4.96 -7.85
CA ASP A 75 10.74 4.28 -8.83
C ASP A 75 12.18 4.15 -8.29
N GLN A 76 12.68 5.14 -7.55
CA GLN A 76 13.97 5.05 -6.89
C GLN A 76 14.01 3.99 -5.78
N VAL A 77 12.96 3.89 -4.96
CA VAL A 77 12.81 2.80 -3.98
C VAL A 77 12.86 1.42 -4.68
N ARG A 78 12.23 1.29 -5.85
CA ARG A 78 12.28 0.06 -6.65
C ARG A 78 13.69 -0.25 -7.16
N VAL A 79 14.49 0.76 -7.51
CA VAL A 79 15.91 0.58 -7.87
C VAL A 79 16.68 0.00 -6.68
N PHE A 80 16.58 0.63 -5.51
CA PHE A 80 17.25 0.13 -4.30
C PHE A 80 16.85 -1.30 -3.93
N TYR A 81 15.57 -1.66 -4.12
CA TYR A 81 15.10 -3.01 -3.85
C TYR A 81 15.71 -4.04 -4.81
N LYS A 82 15.89 -3.69 -6.09
CA LYS A 82 16.50 -4.58 -7.08
C LYS A 82 17.98 -4.86 -6.81
N GLU A 83 18.68 -3.90 -6.21
CA GLU A 83 20.09 -4.01 -5.84
C GLU A 83 20.35 -4.86 -4.59
N LEU A 84 19.31 -5.17 -3.81
CA LEU A 84 19.43 -6.07 -2.67
C LEU A 84 19.88 -7.47 -3.11
N SER A 85 20.65 -8.11 -2.24
CA SER A 85 20.92 -9.55 -2.37
C SER A 85 19.60 -10.34 -2.25
N GLU A 86 19.52 -11.46 -2.97
CA GLU A 86 18.33 -12.33 -2.95
C GLU A 86 17.97 -12.81 -1.53
N GLU A 87 18.97 -12.98 -0.65
CA GLU A 87 18.76 -13.33 0.77
C GLU A 87 17.99 -12.27 1.56
N LYS A 88 18.17 -10.98 1.25
CA LYS A 88 17.52 -9.87 1.97
C LYS A 88 16.14 -9.55 1.42
N LYS A 89 15.85 -9.93 0.17
CA LYS A 89 14.58 -9.59 -0.50
C LYS A 89 13.34 -10.10 0.25
N PRO A 90 13.28 -11.34 0.80
CA PRO A 90 12.10 -11.80 1.55
C PRO A 90 11.75 -10.92 2.75
N GLU A 91 12.74 -10.55 3.57
CA GLU A 91 12.53 -9.67 4.72
C GLU A 91 12.02 -8.29 4.29
N VAL A 92 12.65 -7.71 3.26
CA VAL A 92 12.25 -6.42 2.73
C VAL A 92 10.87 -6.48 2.08
N ARG A 93 10.49 -7.57 1.41
CA ARG A 93 9.13 -7.77 0.87
C ARG A 93 8.08 -7.68 1.98
N GLU A 94 8.32 -8.29 3.14
CA GLU A 94 7.37 -8.19 4.25
C GLU A 94 7.23 -6.75 4.78
N LEU A 95 8.32 -6.01 4.91
CA LEU A 95 8.27 -4.58 5.29
C LEU A 95 7.49 -3.73 4.27
N LEU A 96 7.68 -4.00 2.99
CA LEU A 96 6.94 -3.32 1.93
C LEU A 96 5.45 -3.72 1.92
N ARG A 97 5.13 -4.99 2.20
CA ARG A 97 3.75 -5.47 2.36
C ARG A 97 3.06 -4.79 3.56
N GLU A 98 3.75 -4.57 4.67
CA GLU A 98 3.23 -3.77 5.80
C GLU A 98 2.89 -2.35 5.35
N GLY A 99 3.77 -1.68 4.60
CA GLY A 99 3.50 -0.36 4.05
C GLY A 99 2.27 -0.32 3.14
N CYS A 100 2.07 -1.35 2.32
CA CYS A 100 0.87 -1.50 1.50
C CYS A 100 -0.42 -1.66 2.34
N ARG A 101 -0.36 -2.39 3.46
CA ARG A 101 -1.49 -2.52 4.40
C ARG A 101 -1.80 -1.18 5.08
N ASP A 102 -0.78 -0.42 5.45
CA ASP A 102 -0.93 0.89 6.06
C ASP A 102 -1.56 1.90 5.11
N MET A 103 -1.12 1.92 3.85
CA MET A 103 -1.70 2.75 2.80
C MET A 103 -3.16 2.39 2.50
N LEU A 104 -3.48 1.10 2.46
CA LEU A 104 -4.86 0.64 2.29
C LEU A 104 -5.76 1.11 3.45
N ARG A 105 -5.23 1.11 4.67
CA ARG A 105 -5.94 1.59 5.86
C ARG A 105 -6.15 3.10 5.83
N ASP A 106 -5.18 3.86 5.32
CA ASP A 106 -5.33 5.30 5.12
C ASP A 106 -6.37 5.62 4.03
N PHE A 107 -6.30 4.87 2.91
CA PHE A 107 -7.19 5.03 1.76
C PHE A 107 -8.65 4.72 2.09
N LEU A 108 -8.95 3.51 2.58
CA LEU A 108 -10.31 3.07 2.89
C LEU A 108 -10.82 3.64 4.21
N GLY A 109 -9.91 4.02 5.11
CA GLY A 109 -10.22 4.33 6.49
C GLY A 109 -10.35 3.07 7.35
N LEU A 110 -10.10 3.25 8.66
CA LEU A 110 -10.02 2.16 9.63
C LEU A 110 -11.28 1.28 9.67
N GLU A 111 -12.47 1.88 9.61
CA GLU A 111 -13.74 1.16 9.70
C GLU A 111 -13.95 0.21 8.52
N ASN A 112 -13.66 0.68 7.32
CA ASN A 112 -13.79 -0.09 6.08
C ASN A 112 -12.74 -1.19 5.98
N THR A 113 -11.49 -0.92 6.37
CA THR A 113 -10.45 -1.96 6.45
C THR A 113 -10.80 -3.02 7.49
N LYS A 114 -11.37 -2.62 8.64
CA LYS A 114 -11.83 -3.54 9.68
C LYS A 114 -12.97 -4.43 9.18
N LYS A 115 -13.95 -3.86 8.46
CA LYS A 115 -15.05 -4.60 7.84
C LYS A 115 -14.55 -5.72 6.92
N LEU A 116 -13.59 -5.42 6.05
CA LEU A 116 -13.01 -6.40 5.13
C LEU A 116 -12.23 -7.50 5.86
N SER A 117 -11.52 -7.14 6.94
CA SER A 117 -10.85 -8.10 7.81
C SER A 117 -11.83 -9.01 8.56
N GLU A 118 -12.92 -8.47 9.10
CA GLU A 118 -13.98 -9.24 9.77
C GLU A 118 -14.68 -10.22 8.82
N MET A 119 -14.93 -9.81 7.56
CA MET A 119 -15.47 -10.71 6.54
C MET A 119 -14.56 -11.92 6.32
N LYS A 120 -13.25 -11.70 6.24
CA LYS A 120 -12.27 -12.78 6.14
C LYS A 120 -12.36 -13.73 7.35
N PHE A 121 -12.36 -13.20 8.58
CA PHE A 121 -12.45 -14.03 9.79
C PHE A 121 -13.79 -14.77 9.91
N ALA A 122 -14.86 -14.24 9.32
CA ALA A 122 -16.15 -14.91 9.21
C ALA A 122 -16.18 -16.01 8.12
N GLY A 123 -15.06 -16.27 7.44
CA GLY A 123 -14.95 -17.30 6.41
C GLY A 123 -15.61 -16.94 5.09
N LYS A 124 -15.82 -15.64 4.82
CA LYS A 124 -16.35 -15.15 3.54
C LYS A 124 -15.42 -15.51 2.39
N THR A 125 -15.99 -15.74 1.21
CA THR A 125 -15.19 -16.06 0.02
C THR A 125 -14.38 -14.84 -0.43
N ILE A 126 -13.34 -15.10 -1.20
CA ILE A 126 -12.49 -14.05 -1.75
C ILE A 126 -13.33 -13.11 -2.63
N GLU A 127 -14.27 -13.66 -3.40
CA GLU A 127 -15.19 -12.90 -4.26
C GLU A 127 -16.13 -12.00 -3.44
N GLU A 128 -16.66 -12.48 -2.30
CA GLU A 128 -17.50 -11.66 -1.41
C GLU A 128 -16.70 -10.47 -0.82
N ILE A 129 -15.44 -10.70 -0.45
CA ILE A 129 -14.56 -9.65 0.10
C ILE A 129 -14.17 -8.65 -0.99
N GLU A 130 -13.90 -9.11 -2.21
CA GLU A 130 -13.62 -8.23 -3.36
C GLU A 130 -14.81 -7.35 -3.72
N GLU A 131 -16.01 -7.90 -3.77
CA GLU A 131 -17.21 -7.13 -4.09
C GLU A 131 -17.45 -6.03 -3.04
N GLU A 132 -17.26 -6.36 -1.76
CA GLU A 132 -17.35 -5.37 -0.69
C GLU A 132 -16.24 -4.33 -0.80
N ALA A 133 -14.99 -4.74 -1.07
CA ALA A 133 -13.91 -3.80 -1.28
C ALA A 133 -14.25 -2.82 -2.41
N HIS A 134 -14.71 -3.32 -3.57
CA HIS A 134 -15.11 -2.49 -4.71
C HIS A 134 -16.16 -1.45 -4.35
N LYS A 135 -17.16 -1.81 -3.54
CA LYS A 135 -18.18 -0.86 -3.04
C LYS A 135 -17.56 0.24 -2.19
N LEU A 136 -16.75 -0.14 -1.20
CA LEU A 136 -16.10 0.80 -0.28
C LEU A 136 -15.18 1.79 -1.02
N ILE A 137 -14.53 1.33 -2.08
CA ILE A 137 -13.64 2.12 -2.91
C ILE A 137 -14.43 3.12 -3.77
N SER A 138 -15.55 2.69 -4.37
CA SER A 138 -16.40 3.59 -5.18
C SER A 138 -17.02 4.73 -4.37
N ASP A 139 -17.09 4.56 -3.05
CA ASP A 139 -17.58 5.60 -2.14
C ASP A 139 -16.48 6.61 -1.75
N VAL A 140 -15.21 6.37 -2.10
CA VAL A 140 -14.11 7.31 -1.85
C VAL A 140 -14.16 8.46 -2.84
N THR A 141 -14.44 9.67 -2.36
CA THR A 141 -14.55 10.89 -3.18
C THR A 141 -13.33 11.82 -3.10
N ASP A 142 -12.38 11.51 -2.21
CA ASP A 142 -11.16 12.28 -1.99
C ASP A 142 -10.13 11.98 -3.11
N LYS A 143 -9.92 12.96 -3.99
CA LYS A 143 -9.03 12.84 -5.15
C LYS A 143 -7.56 12.64 -4.79
N ASP A 144 -7.10 13.18 -3.67
CA ASP A 144 -5.71 13.04 -3.25
C ASP A 144 -5.47 11.63 -2.71
N ARG A 145 -6.44 11.09 -1.95
CA ARG A 145 -6.43 9.68 -1.52
C ARG A 145 -6.49 8.72 -2.71
N LEU A 146 -7.34 9.00 -3.69
CA LEU A 146 -7.44 8.21 -4.93
C LEU A 146 -6.15 8.23 -5.74
N GLY A 147 -5.53 9.40 -5.90
CA GLY A 147 -4.27 9.56 -6.63
C GLY A 147 -3.12 8.81 -5.95
N ASN A 148 -3.03 8.87 -4.62
CA ASN A 148 -2.04 8.14 -3.85
C ASN A 148 -2.26 6.63 -3.96
N PHE A 149 -3.48 6.14 -3.75
CA PHE A 149 -3.77 4.72 -3.89
C PHE A 149 -3.39 4.19 -5.28
N SER A 150 -3.84 4.85 -6.34
CA SER A 150 -3.56 4.41 -7.71
C SER A 150 -2.06 4.45 -8.05
N ARG A 151 -1.30 5.39 -7.48
CA ARG A 151 0.15 5.48 -7.66
C ARG A 151 0.89 4.23 -7.18
N TYR A 152 0.49 3.63 -6.08
CA TYR A 152 1.24 2.52 -5.45
C TYR A 152 0.55 1.17 -5.57
N ALA A 153 -0.73 1.15 -5.93
CA ALA A 153 -1.53 -0.05 -6.06
C ALA A 153 -0.87 -1.16 -6.91
N PRO A 154 -0.32 -0.87 -8.12
CA PRO A 154 0.37 -1.88 -8.92
C PRO A 154 1.53 -2.57 -8.21
N ASP A 155 2.36 -1.80 -7.50
CA ASP A 155 3.53 -2.33 -6.81
C ASP A 155 3.12 -3.16 -5.59
N CYS A 156 2.06 -2.74 -4.90
CA CYS A 156 1.48 -3.53 -3.82
C CYS A 156 0.93 -4.88 -4.32
N MET A 157 0.21 -4.89 -5.44
CA MET A 157 -0.26 -6.14 -6.05
C MET A 157 0.90 -7.07 -6.40
N GLU A 158 1.94 -6.53 -7.05
CA GLU A 158 3.15 -7.27 -7.39
C GLU A 158 3.79 -7.90 -6.14
N LEU A 159 3.95 -7.12 -5.07
CA LEU A 159 4.54 -7.58 -3.80
C LEU A 159 3.77 -8.74 -3.16
N PHE A 160 2.44 -8.72 -3.17
CA PHE A 160 1.62 -9.80 -2.59
C PHE A 160 1.49 -11.04 -3.49
N ALA A 161 1.70 -10.87 -4.80
CA ALA A 161 1.70 -11.97 -5.77
C ALA A 161 3.02 -12.78 -5.74
N MET A 162 4.11 -12.17 -5.29
CA MET A 162 5.36 -12.88 -5.01
C MET A 162 5.16 -13.82 -3.80
N ASP A 163 5.69 -15.05 -3.85
CA ASP A 163 5.70 -15.97 -2.69
C ASP A 163 6.92 -15.74 -1.78
#